data_AF-A0A9R1U8Q6-F1
#
_entry.id   AF-A0A9R1U8Q6-F1
#
_cell.length_a   1.000
_cell.length_b   1.000
_cell.length_c   1.000
_cell.angle_alpha   90.00
_cell.angle_beta   90.00
_cell.angle_gamma   90.00
#
_symmetry.space_group_name_H-M   'P 1'
#
loop_
_entity.id
_entity.type
_entity.pdbx_description
1 polymer ?
#
loop_
_entity_poly.entity_id
_entity_poly.type
_entity_poly.pdbx_seq_one_letter_code
_entity_poly.pdbx_strand_id
1 'polypeptide(L)'
;MVLLRENFIQLQIIGLWSPVVWPTDSFKSRAYWFYTAFLITATYWFGITEFVNLFVVVDSIDDFSDNSFMLLTTIVVCFKIDMILSKKSEVVALVRTFETYPHEPINTDEESICEKFNARIRLISSVYGGLGEVSVFTMTISVFFQGIPYGDLPYKAWIPYDYSTPILYWFTFSLQLLVVIFLASVAFGFDTVLIGLFTLICAQFNMLKNRLEKAIDEFKATEILKSQKETSDAAKICENRIKHCIKYHRAIFEYVG
;
A
#
# COMPACT_ATOMS: atom_id res chain seq x y z
N MET A 1 -0.81 4.55 15.31
CA MET A 1 -1.07 4.49 13.87
C MET A 1 -2.38 5.20 13.55
N VAL A 2 -2.30 6.52 13.67
CA VAL A 2 -3.25 7.51 13.15
C VAL A 2 -2.90 7.81 11.69
N LEU A 3 -1.61 7.79 11.34
CA LEU A 3 -1.14 7.93 9.96
C LEU A 3 -1.48 6.67 9.13
N LEU A 4 -1.86 6.86 7.86
CA LEU A 4 -2.26 5.80 6.91
C LEU A 4 -3.39 4.87 7.39
N ARG A 5 -4.19 5.29 8.37
CA ARG A 5 -5.27 4.47 8.94
C ARG A 5 -6.20 3.88 7.88
N GLU A 6 -6.67 4.69 6.94
CA GLU A 6 -7.57 4.25 5.84
C GLU A 6 -6.92 3.14 5.00
N ASN A 7 -5.65 3.31 4.61
CA ASN A 7 -4.92 2.32 3.82
C ASN A 7 -4.73 0.99 4.56
N PHE A 8 -4.42 1.05 5.86
CA PHE A 8 -4.29 -0.16 6.66
C PHE A 8 -5.63 -0.84 6.94
N ILE A 9 -6.74 -0.09 7.01
CA ILE A 9 -8.09 -0.65 7.08
C ILE A 9 -8.44 -1.36 5.77
N GLN A 10 -8.12 -0.76 4.62
CA GLN A 10 -8.30 -1.41 3.32
C GLN A 10 -7.51 -2.71 3.23
N LEU A 11 -6.21 -2.70 3.56
CA LEU A 11 -5.40 -3.93 3.59
C LEU A 11 -5.90 -4.97 4.61
N GLN A 12 -6.51 -4.54 5.72
CA GLN A 12 -7.15 -5.44 6.68
C GLN A 12 -8.34 -6.16 6.04
N ILE A 13 -9.22 -5.42 5.37
CA ILE A 13 -10.40 -5.97 4.70
C ILE A 13 -9.99 -6.94 3.59
N ILE A 14 -8.96 -6.59 2.81
CA ILE A 14 -8.42 -7.43 1.73
C ILE A 14 -7.90 -8.77 2.28
N GLY A 15 -7.39 -8.80 3.51
CA GLY A 15 -6.84 -10.01 4.12
C GLY A 15 -5.32 -10.03 4.20
N LEU A 16 -4.62 -8.96 3.80
CA LEU A 16 -3.15 -8.93 3.80
C LEU A 16 -2.54 -8.37 5.09
N TRP A 17 -3.33 -7.71 5.93
CA TRP A 17 -2.81 -7.00 7.08
C TRP A 17 -3.56 -7.33 8.37
N SER A 18 -3.10 -8.33 9.12
CA SER A 18 -3.64 -8.57 10.46
C SER A 18 -3.45 -7.33 11.36
N PRO A 19 -4.51 -6.87 12.06
CA PRO A 19 -4.40 -5.78 13.03
C PRO A 19 -3.39 -6.12 14.12
N VAL A 20 -2.50 -5.17 14.43
CA VAL A 20 -1.46 -5.33 15.47
C VAL A 20 -2.07 -5.42 16.89
N VAL A 21 -3.34 -5.05 17.05
CA VAL A 21 -4.03 -4.92 18.34
C VAL A 21 -4.71 -6.22 18.79
N TRP A 22 -4.84 -7.23 17.91
CA TRP A 22 -5.58 -8.44 18.27
C TRP A 22 -4.72 -9.40 19.11
N PRO A 23 -5.25 -9.93 20.22
CA PRO A 23 -4.58 -11.00 20.95
C PRO A 23 -4.44 -12.22 20.06
N THR A 24 -3.25 -12.82 20.05
CA THR A 24 -2.89 -14.01 19.26
C THR A 24 -3.81 -15.20 19.54
N ASP A 25 -4.35 -15.31 20.75
CA ASP A 25 -5.23 -16.41 21.19
C ASP A 25 -6.73 -16.19 20.88
N SER A 26 -7.10 -15.12 20.18
CA SER A 26 -8.50 -14.87 19.86
C SER A 26 -8.99 -15.71 18.67
N PHE A 27 -10.21 -16.26 18.77
CA PHE A 27 -10.87 -16.96 17.64
C PHE A 27 -10.91 -16.10 16.37
N LYS A 28 -11.09 -14.78 16.52
CA LYS A 28 -11.08 -13.82 15.40
C LYS A 28 -9.75 -13.78 14.67
N SER A 29 -8.62 -13.77 15.40
CA SER A 29 -7.29 -13.78 14.80
C SER A 29 -7.03 -15.07 14.03
N ARG A 30 -7.43 -16.22 14.58
CA ARG A 30 -7.31 -17.51 13.90
C ARG A 30 -8.18 -17.61 12.65
N ALA A 31 -9.43 -17.16 12.70
CA ALA A 31 -10.32 -17.12 11.54
C ALA A 31 -9.78 -16.22 10.43
N TYR A 32 -9.22 -15.05 10.79
CA TYR A 32 -8.57 -14.15 9.85
C TYR A 32 -7.34 -14.79 9.20
N TRP A 33 -6.50 -15.48 9.98
CA TRP A 33 -5.35 -16.19 9.44
C TRP A 33 -5.75 -17.25 8.41
N PHE A 34 -6.79 -18.05 8.69
CA PHE A 34 -7.31 -19.02 7.72
C PHE A 34 -7.87 -18.36 6.46
N TYR A 35 -8.59 -17.25 6.61
CA TYR A 35 -9.09 -16.47 5.49
C TYR A 35 -7.94 -15.96 4.59
N THR A 36 -6.92 -15.34 5.19
CA THR A 36 -5.71 -14.87 4.48
C THR A 36 -4.98 -16.02 3.79
N ALA A 37 -4.73 -17.12 4.51
CA ALA A 37 -4.02 -18.27 3.98
C ALA A 37 -4.77 -18.90 2.81
N PHE A 38 -6.10 -19.01 2.90
CA PHE A 38 -6.96 -19.48 1.82
C PHE A 38 -6.84 -18.61 0.57
N LEU A 39 -6.98 -17.29 0.71
CA LEU A 39 -6.89 -16.35 -0.41
C LEU A 39 -5.53 -16.41 -1.10
N ILE A 40 -4.45 -16.35 -0.32
CA ILE A 40 -3.09 -16.39 -0.86
C ILE A 40 -2.84 -17.73 -1.59
N THR A 41 -3.25 -18.85 -0.99
CA THR A 41 -3.09 -20.17 -1.61
C THR A 41 -3.89 -20.28 -2.90
N ALA A 42 -5.13 -19.78 -2.91
CA ALA A 42 -5.98 -19.76 -4.11
C ALA A 42 -5.37 -18.90 -5.23
N THR A 43 -4.74 -17.77 -4.89
CA THR A 43 -4.04 -16.92 -5.86
C THR A 43 -2.83 -17.60 -6.47
N TYR A 44 -1.96 -18.23 -5.66
CA TYR A 44 -0.80 -18.95 -6.21
C TYR A 44 -1.24 -20.15 -7.06
N TRP A 45 -2.27 -20.87 -6.60
CA TRP A 45 -2.88 -21.93 -7.40
C TRP A 45 -3.35 -21.41 -8.76
N PHE A 46 -4.10 -20.31 -8.77
CA PHE A 46 -4.59 -19.70 -10.00
C PHE A 46 -3.45 -19.29 -10.95
N GLY A 47 -2.40 -18.64 -10.43
CA GLY A 47 -1.23 -18.28 -11.24
C GLY A 47 -0.51 -19.49 -11.86
N ILE A 48 -0.43 -20.62 -11.14
CA ILE A 48 0.12 -21.86 -11.70
C ILE A 48 -0.79 -22.39 -12.83
N THR A 49 -2.11 -22.36 -12.64
CA THR A 49 -3.06 -22.82 -13.68
C THR A 49 -3.02 -21.95 -14.95
N GLU A 50 -2.85 -20.63 -14.82
CA GLU A 50 -2.65 -19.71 -15.95
C GLU A 50 -1.32 -19.98 -16.66
N PHE A 51 -0.25 -20.21 -15.89
CA PHE A 51 1.07 -20.53 -16.44
C PHE A 51 1.03 -21.81 -17.26
N VAL A 52 0.43 -22.89 -16.73
CA VAL A 52 0.28 -24.15 -17.47
C VAL A 52 -0.62 -23.97 -18.69
N ASN A 53 -1.70 -23.20 -18.58
CA ASN A 53 -2.61 -22.93 -19.70
C ASN A 53 -1.88 -22.33 -20.92
N LEU A 54 -0.95 -21.40 -20.67
CA LEU A 54 -0.17 -20.73 -21.71
C LEU A 54 0.66 -21.70 -22.56
N PHE A 55 1.14 -22.82 -21.98
CA PHE A 55 1.93 -23.81 -22.70
C PHE A 55 1.11 -24.97 -23.28
N VAL A 56 -0.08 -25.24 -22.77
CA VAL A 56 -0.84 -26.47 -23.07
C VAL A 56 -2.02 -26.22 -24.02
N VAL A 57 -2.69 -25.06 -23.95
CA VAL A 57 -4.04 -24.88 -24.53
C VAL A 57 -4.09 -23.75 -25.57
N VAL A 58 -3.04 -22.95 -25.71
CA VAL A 58 -3.12 -21.75 -26.55
C VAL A 58 -3.05 -22.10 -28.03
N ASP A 59 -4.23 -22.11 -28.67
CA ASP A 59 -4.40 -22.39 -30.10
C ASP A 59 -4.43 -21.12 -30.96
N SER A 60 -4.74 -19.94 -30.38
CA SER A 60 -4.86 -18.65 -31.09
C SER A 60 -3.94 -17.55 -30.53
N ILE A 61 -3.56 -16.60 -31.39
CA ILE A 61 -2.68 -15.46 -31.00
C ILE A 61 -3.42 -14.50 -30.04
N ASP A 62 -4.72 -14.33 -30.23
CA ASP A 62 -5.53 -13.45 -29.36
C ASP A 62 -5.65 -14.07 -27.96
N ASP A 63 -5.94 -15.38 -27.86
CA ASP A 63 -5.96 -16.10 -26.59
C ASP A 63 -4.57 -16.11 -25.92
N PHE A 64 -3.50 -16.20 -26.71
CA PHE A 64 -2.14 -16.08 -26.19
C PHE A 64 -1.92 -14.73 -25.51
N SER A 65 -2.33 -13.65 -26.18
CA SER A 65 -2.14 -12.28 -25.71
C SER A 65 -2.92 -12.04 -24.42
N ASP A 66 -4.20 -12.40 -24.39
CA ASP A 66 -5.06 -12.20 -23.21
C ASP A 66 -4.58 -13.04 -22.01
N ASN A 67 -4.24 -14.31 -22.22
CA ASN A 67 -3.73 -15.17 -21.16
C ASN A 67 -2.35 -14.71 -20.66
N SER A 68 -1.49 -14.22 -21.54
CA SER A 68 -0.19 -13.66 -21.16
C SER A 68 -0.35 -12.40 -20.33
N PHE A 69 -1.28 -11.52 -20.70
CA PHE A 69 -1.57 -10.30 -19.95
C PHE A 69 -2.09 -10.60 -18.54
N MET A 70 -3.03 -11.55 -18.43
CA MET A 70 -3.55 -11.99 -17.14
C MET A 70 -2.46 -12.63 -16.27
N LEU A 71 -1.67 -13.55 -16.83
CA LEU A 71 -0.58 -14.19 -16.12
C LEU A 71 0.46 -13.19 -15.59
N LEU A 72 0.89 -12.24 -16.44
CA LEU A 72 1.85 -11.20 -16.03
C LEU A 72 1.27 -10.35 -14.89
N THR A 73 -0.02 -10.01 -14.96
CA THR A 73 -0.72 -9.28 -13.90
C THR A 73 -0.72 -10.09 -12.60
N THR A 74 -1.07 -11.38 -12.67
CA THR A 74 -1.06 -12.30 -11.52
C THR A 74 0.33 -12.38 -10.88
N ILE A 75 1.40 -12.52 -11.69
CA ILE A 75 2.79 -12.55 -11.21
C ILE A 75 3.15 -11.26 -10.47
N VAL A 76 2.84 -10.09 -11.04
CA VAL A 76 3.10 -8.80 -10.40
C VAL A 76 2.39 -8.69 -9.06
N VAL A 77 1.14 -9.13 -8.97
CA VAL A 77 0.38 -9.09 -7.72
C VAL A 77 0.95 -10.09 -6.69
N CYS A 78 1.37 -11.28 -7.09
CA CYS A 78 2.07 -12.21 -6.19
C CYS A 78 3.31 -11.55 -5.57
N PHE A 79 4.14 -10.87 -6.37
CA PHE A 79 5.27 -10.10 -5.85
C PHE A 79 4.83 -8.99 -4.89
N LYS A 80 3.71 -8.29 -5.17
CA LYS A 80 3.15 -7.28 -4.26
C LYS A 80 2.71 -7.89 -2.92
N ILE A 81 2.10 -9.08 -2.93
CA ILE A 81 1.73 -9.83 -1.71
C ILE A 81 2.99 -10.13 -0.90
N ASP A 82 3.98 -10.75 -1.52
CA ASP A 82 5.24 -11.12 -0.87
C ASP A 82 5.96 -9.91 -0.27
N MET A 83 5.95 -8.78 -0.99
CA MET A 83 6.54 -7.53 -0.52
C MET A 83 5.79 -6.96 0.69
N ILE A 84 4.45 -6.91 0.67
CA ILE A 84 3.65 -6.42 1.81
C ILE A 84 3.91 -7.29 3.04
N LEU A 85 3.92 -8.61 2.87
CA LEU A 85 4.13 -9.54 3.99
C LEU A 85 5.54 -9.44 4.57
N SER A 86 6.56 -9.40 3.71
CA SER A 86 7.97 -9.34 4.12
C SER A 86 8.33 -7.99 4.74
N LYS A 87 7.80 -6.89 4.20
CA LYS A 87 8.12 -5.51 4.63
C LYS A 87 7.17 -4.96 5.68
N LYS A 88 6.23 -5.76 6.17
CA LYS A 88 5.23 -5.34 7.16
C LYS A 88 5.84 -4.68 8.40
N SER A 89 6.88 -5.30 8.98
CA SER A 89 7.55 -4.78 10.18
C SER A 89 8.26 -3.45 9.91
N GLU A 90 8.93 -3.32 8.77
CA GLU A 90 9.63 -2.11 8.33
C GLU A 90 8.65 -0.96 8.10
N VAL A 91 7.53 -1.22 7.41
CA VAL A 91 6.47 -0.21 7.19
C VAL A 91 5.87 0.25 8.52
N VAL A 92 5.60 -0.66 9.45
CA VAL A 92 5.10 -0.30 10.79
C VAL A 92 6.13 0.51 11.57
N ALA A 93 7.42 0.14 11.50
CA ALA A 93 8.50 0.87 12.16
C ALA A 93 8.61 2.29 11.59
N LEU A 94 8.61 2.45 10.26
CA LEU A 94 8.67 3.74 9.58
C LEU A 94 7.50 4.66 9.98
N VAL A 95 6.27 4.14 9.96
CA VAL A 95 5.09 4.92 10.36
C VAL A 95 5.18 5.33 11.83
N ARG A 96 5.62 4.44 12.72
CA ARG A 96 5.81 4.77 14.14
C ARG A 96 6.88 5.84 14.33
N THR A 97 7.99 5.79 13.58
CA THR A 97 9.03 6.82 13.64
C THR A 97 8.46 8.20 13.32
N PHE A 98 7.58 8.31 12.32
CA PHE A 98 6.91 9.57 11.98
C PHE A 98 5.88 10.05 13.01
N GLU A 99 5.37 9.15 13.87
CA GLU A 99 4.50 9.48 14.99
C GLU A 99 5.27 9.84 16.27
N THR A 100 6.61 9.78 16.26
CA THR A 100 7.44 10.03 17.44
C THR A 100 8.40 11.21 17.25
N TYR A 101 8.82 11.84 18.35
CA TYR A 101 9.88 12.84 18.34
C TYR A 101 11.16 12.27 17.69
N PRO A 102 11.86 13.00 16.80
CA PRO A 102 11.69 14.42 16.48
C PRO A 102 10.68 14.73 15.35
N HIS A 103 10.09 13.71 14.71
CA HIS A 103 9.27 13.78 13.49
C HIS A 103 7.82 14.21 13.71
N GLU A 104 7.40 14.26 14.96
CA GLU A 104 6.12 14.81 15.36
C GLU A 104 6.08 16.34 15.10
N PRO A 105 4.94 16.90 14.63
CA PRO A 105 4.77 18.33 14.49
C PRO A 105 4.80 19.02 15.85
N ILE A 106 5.60 20.08 15.99
CA ILE A 106 5.76 20.83 17.25
C ILE A 106 4.99 22.15 17.22
N ASN A 107 4.82 22.73 16.03
CA ASN A 107 4.25 24.06 15.83
C ASN A 107 2.96 23.98 15.00
N THR A 108 2.08 24.97 15.15
CA THR A 108 0.84 25.10 14.35
C THR A 108 1.09 25.07 12.84
N ASP A 109 2.21 25.65 12.39
CA ASP A 109 2.58 25.62 10.97
C ASP A 109 2.91 24.20 10.49
N GLU A 110 3.62 23.43 11.32
CA GLU A 110 3.97 22.04 11.01
C GLU A 110 2.75 21.14 11.04
N GLU A 111 1.85 21.35 12.01
CA GLU A 111 0.56 20.67 12.09
C GLU A 111 -0.27 20.92 10.82
N SER A 112 -0.35 22.18 10.36
CA SER A 112 -1.05 22.51 9.12
C SER A 112 -0.45 21.84 7.86
N ILE A 113 0.87 21.64 7.84
CA ILE A 113 1.57 20.91 6.77
C ILE A 113 1.17 19.44 6.83
N CYS A 114 1.28 18.80 8.01
CA CYS A 114 0.89 17.42 8.21
C CYS A 114 -0.57 17.16 7.85
N GLU A 115 -1.49 18.02 8.27
CA GLU A 115 -2.92 17.90 7.95
C GLU A 115 -3.19 17.96 6.45
N LYS A 116 -2.55 18.90 5.72
CA LYS A 116 -2.68 19.00 4.27
C LYS A 116 -2.23 17.72 3.57
N PHE A 117 -1.09 17.17 3.97
CA PHE A 117 -0.59 15.92 3.39
C PHE A 117 -1.46 14.72 3.78
N ASN A 118 -1.92 14.63 5.02
CA ASN A 118 -2.84 13.58 5.46
C ASN A 118 -4.19 13.65 4.73
N ALA A 119 -4.71 14.85 4.48
CA ALA A 119 -5.92 15.04 3.68
C ALA A 119 -5.72 14.59 2.23
N ARG A 120 -4.57 14.88 1.62
CA ARG A 120 -4.20 14.38 0.29
C ARG A 120 -4.11 12.86 0.25
N ILE A 121 -3.47 12.24 1.23
CA ILE A 121 -3.39 10.78 1.34
C ILE A 121 -4.79 10.19 1.39
N ARG A 122 -5.65 10.68 2.30
CA ARG A 122 -7.05 10.21 2.41
C ARG A 122 -7.82 10.37 1.10
N LEU A 123 -7.67 11.51 0.42
CA LEU A 123 -8.33 11.76 -0.86
C LEU A 123 -7.86 10.77 -1.93
N ILE A 124 -6.54 10.62 -2.11
CA ILE A 124 -5.97 9.71 -3.11
C ILE A 124 -6.42 8.27 -2.81
N SER A 125 -6.27 7.81 -1.57
CA SER A 125 -6.65 6.46 -1.16
C SER A 125 -8.15 6.19 -1.35
N SER A 126 -9.00 7.16 -1.02
CA SER A 126 -10.46 7.01 -1.17
C SER A 126 -10.88 7.03 -2.64
N VAL A 127 -10.32 7.92 -3.45
CA VAL A 127 -10.71 8.07 -4.87
C VAL A 127 -10.12 6.96 -5.70
N TYR A 128 -8.81 6.72 -5.61
CA TYR A 128 -8.14 5.67 -6.40
C TYR A 128 -8.59 4.29 -5.96
N GLY A 129 -8.62 4.01 -4.65
CA GLY A 129 -9.12 2.74 -4.13
C GLY A 129 -10.60 2.52 -4.46
N GLY A 130 -11.44 3.53 -4.25
CA GLY A 130 -12.88 3.43 -4.53
C GLY A 130 -13.20 3.23 -6.01
N LEU A 131 -12.57 3.98 -6.91
CA LEU A 131 -12.76 3.82 -8.36
C LEU A 131 -12.22 2.46 -8.84
N GLY A 132 -11.10 2.00 -8.29
CA GLY A 132 -10.54 0.68 -8.58
C GLY A 132 -11.52 -0.43 -8.24
N GLU A 133 -12.07 -0.43 -7.03
CA GLU A 133 -13.07 -1.40 -6.60
C GLU A 133 -14.33 -1.36 -7.48
N VAL A 134 -14.88 -0.17 -7.76
CA VAL A 134 -16.06 -0.03 -8.64
C VAL A 134 -15.79 -0.62 -10.03
N SER A 135 -14.59 -0.43 -10.58
CA SER A 135 -14.19 -1.03 -11.85
C SER A 135 -14.20 -2.56 -11.79
N VAL A 136 -13.62 -3.14 -10.74
CA VAL A 136 -13.55 -4.60 -10.54
C VAL A 136 -14.94 -5.20 -10.37
N PHE A 137 -15.81 -4.56 -9.58
CA PHE A 137 -17.20 -5.00 -9.44
C PHE A 137 -17.94 -4.95 -10.78
N THR A 138 -17.72 -3.88 -11.56
CA THR A 138 -18.33 -3.74 -12.89
C THR A 138 -17.84 -4.83 -13.86
N MET A 139 -16.55 -5.13 -13.87
CA MET A 139 -15.97 -6.23 -14.66
C MET A 139 -16.51 -7.60 -14.22
N THR A 140 -16.61 -7.84 -12.91
CA THR A 140 -17.16 -9.10 -12.37
C THR A 140 -18.62 -9.29 -12.80
N ILE A 141 -19.42 -8.23 -12.75
CA ILE A 141 -20.82 -8.27 -13.17
C ILE A 141 -20.92 -8.49 -14.69
N SER A 142 -20.04 -7.88 -15.49
CA SER A 142 -20.08 -7.98 -16.95
C SER A 142 -19.87 -9.41 -17.46
N VAL A 143 -19.10 -10.24 -16.74
CA VAL A 143 -18.91 -11.68 -17.04
C VAL A 143 -20.25 -12.42 -17.20
N PHE A 144 -21.26 -12.08 -16.39
CA PHE A 144 -22.59 -12.71 -16.48
C PHE A 144 -23.40 -12.28 -17.71
N PHE A 145 -23.05 -11.15 -18.33
CA PHE A 145 -23.72 -10.62 -19.52
C PHE A 145 -22.98 -10.94 -20.83
N GLN A 146 -21.77 -11.48 -20.76
CA GLN A 146 -20.96 -11.83 -21.93
C GLN A 146 -21.46 -13.08 -22.69
N GLY A 147 -22.43 -13.82 -22.13
CA GLY A 147 -23.00 -15.00 -22.78
C GLY A 147 -22.02 -16.18 -22.88
N ILE A 148 -21.11 -16.32 -21.91
CA ILE A 148 -20.14 -17.42 -21.85
C ILE A 148 -20.91 -18.75 -21.83
N PRO A 149 -20.63 -19.68 -22.76
CA PRO A 149 -21.35 -20.94 -22.83
C PRO A 149 -21.05 -21.80 -21.60
N TYR A 150 -22.04 -22.59 -21.19
CA TYR A 150 -21.88 -23.50 -20.05
C TYR A 150 -20.73 -24.49 -20.30
N GLY A 151 -19.82 -24.61 -19.33
CA GLY A 151 -18.60 -25.40 -19.47
C GLY A 151 -17.35 -24.57 -19.82
N ASP A 152 -17.52 -23.30 -20.21
CA ASP A 152 -16.40 -22.37 -20.32
C ASP A 152 -16.25 -21.53 -19.05
N LEU A 153 -15.00 -21.33 -18.64
CA LEU A 153 -14.62 -20.47 -17.52
C LEU A 153 -14.37 -19.03 -18.00
N PRO A 154 -14.63 -18.00 -17.17
CA PRO A 154 -14.44 -16.59 -17.54
C PRO A 154 -13.01 -16.23 -17.92
N TYR A 155 -12.02 -16.81 -17.25
CA TYR A 155 -10.62 -16.70 -17.64
C TYR A 155 -10.10 -18.09 -18.00
N LYS A 156 -9.37 -18.19 -19.10
CA LYS A 156 -8.85 -19.47 -19.57
C LYS A 156 -7.69 -19.89 -18.66
N ALA A 157 -7.89 -20.99 -17.95
CA ALA A 157 -6.93 -21.56 -17.03
C ALA A 157 -6.97 -23.09 -17.13
N TRP A 158 -5.82 -23.74 -16.95
CA TRP A 158 -5.74 -25.18 -16.97
C TRP A 158 -6.15 -25.74 -15.61
N ILE A 159 -7.32 -26.37 -15.55
CA ILE A 159 -7.84 -26.97 -14.31
C ILE A 159 -7.48 -28.47 -14.27
N PRO A 160 -6.80 -28.96 -13.22
CA PRO A 160 -6.31 -30.34 -13.15
C PRO A 160 -7.39 -31.39 -12.85
N TYR A 161 -8.66 -30.99 -12.77
CA TYR A 161 -9.79 -31.88 -12.53
C TYR A 161 -10.92 -31.57 -13.51
N ASP A 162 -11.73 -32.59 -13.78
CA ASP A 162 -12.91 -32.46 -14.63
C ASP A 162 -14.01 -31.70 -13.87
N TYR A 163 -14.37 -30.53 -14.38
CA TYR A 163 -15.41 -29.67 -13.83
C TYR A 163 -16.73 -29.77 -14.62
N SER A 164 -16.93 -30.82 -15.44
CA SER A 164 -18.16 -31.06 -16.21
C SER A 164 -19.44 -31.12 -15.36
N THR A 165 -19.32 -31.47 -14.08
CA THR A 165 -20.48 -31.48 -13.16
C THR A 165 -20.87 -30.05 -12.75
N PRO A 166 -22.18 -29.72 -12.65
CA PRO A 166 -22.62 -28.37 -12.30
C PRO A 166 -22.04 -27.82 -11.00
N ILE A 167 -21.89 -28.68 -9.99
CA ILE A 167 -21.36 -28.28 -8.68
C ILE A 167 -19.90 -27.85 -8.79
N LEU A 168 -19.07 -28.63 -9.49
CA LEU A 168 -17.65 -28.32 -9.68
C LEU A 168 -17.44 -27.13 -10.62
N TYR A 169 -18.28 -26.99 -11.65
CA TYR A 169 -18.27 -25.81 -12.53
C TYR A 169 -18.51 -24.53 -11.74
N TRP A 170 -19.63 -24.44 -11.02
CA TRP A 170 -19.98 -23.22 -10.27
C TRP A 170 -19.02 -22.93 -9.12
N PHE A 171 -18.46 -23.97 -8.49
CA PHE A 171 -17.41 -23.82 -7.49
C PHE A 171 -16.15 -23.17 -8.10
N THR A 172 -15.66 -23.72 -9.21
CA THR A 172 -14.45 -23.22 -9.90
C THR A 172 -14.66 -21.81 -10.43
N PHE A 173 -15.83 -21.57 -11.06
CA PHE A 173 -16.25 -20.26 -11.54
C PHE A 173 -16.25 -19.21 -10.42
N SER A 174 -16.85 -19.53 -9.27
CA SER A 174 -16.94 -18.61 -8.14
C SER A 174 -15.58 -18.38 -7.48
N LEU A 175 -14.76 -19.42 -7.37
CA LEU A 175 -13.38 -19.32 -6.85
C LEU A 175 -12.54 -18.41 -7.74
N GLN A 176 -12.67 -18.52 -9.06
CA GLN A 176 -11.93 -17.71 -10.01
C GLN A 176 -12.30 -16.23 -9.93
N LEU A 177 -13.60 -15.91 -9.87
CA LEU A 177 -14.05 -14.53 -9.66
C LEU A 177 -13.54 -13.96 -8.33
N LEU A 178 -13.59 -14.75 -7.27
CA LEU A 178 -13.09 -14.35 -5.94
C LEU A 178 -11.59 -14.06 -5.97
N VAL A 179 -10.80 -14.91 -6.64
CA VAL A 179 -9.35 -14.71 -6.79
C VAL A 179 -9.05 -13.45 -7.61
N VAL A 180 -9.79 -13.19 -8.69
CA VAL A 180 -9.58 -11.98 -9.52
C VAL A 180 -9.94 -10.71 -8.76
N ILE A 181 -11.04 -10.71 -8.01
CA ILE A 181 -11.40 -9.58 -7.14
C ILE A 181 -10.28 -9.36 -6.12
N PHE A 182 -9.82 -10.42 -5.46
CA PHE A 182 -8.74 -10.32 -4.48
C PHE A 182 -7.44 -9.80 -5.10
N LEU A 183 -7.02 -10.32 -6.26
CA LEU A 183 -5.84 -9.86 -7.00
C LEU A 183 -5.90 -8.34 -7.27
N ALA A 184 -7.03 -7.87 -7.77
CA ALA A 184 -7.22 -6.46 -8.07
C ALA A 184 -7.22 -5.59 -6.79
N SER A 185 -7.94 -6.00 -5.75
CA SER A 185 -7.94 -5.30 -4.46
C SER A 185 -6.55 -5.23 -3.84
N VAL A 186 -5.75 -6.31 -3.93
CA VAL A 186 -4.34 -6.30 -3.49
C VAL A 186 -3.53 -5.28 -4.30
N ALA A 187 -3.70 -5.23 -5.62
CA ALA A 187 -2.97 -4.29 -6.47
C ALA A 187 -3.23 -2.84 -6.03
N PHE A 188 -4.50 -2.45 -5.84
CA PHE A 188 -4.88 -1.12 -5.39
C PHE A 188 -4.46 -0.84 -3.95
N GLY A 189 -4.63 -1.80 -3.05
CA GLY A 189 -4.21 -1.69 -1.66
C GLY A 189 -2.71 -1.46 -1.52
N PHE A 190 -1.90 -2.14 -2.34
CA PHE A 190 -0.46 -1.92 -2.40
C PHE A 190 -0.13 -0.50 -2.89
N ASP A 191 -0.70 -0.08 -4.02
CA ASP A 191 -0.36 1.19 -4.66
C ASP A 191 -0.75 2.39 -3.78
N THR A 192 -1.91 2.32 -3.11
CA THR A 192 -2.36 3.35 -2.16
C THR A 192 -1.45 3.46 -0.93
N VAL A 193 -0.99 2.34 -0.38
CA VAL A 193 -0.04 2.34 0.75
C VAL A 193 1.30 2.92 0.32
N LEU A 194 1.82 2.51 -0.84
CA LEU A 194 3.11 2.98 -1.35
C LEU A 194 3.08 4.50 -1.59
N ILE A 195 2.06 5.00 -2.30
CA ILE A 195 1.88 6.44 -2.52
C ILE A 195 1.67 7.18 -1.18
N GLY A 196 0.95 6.58 -0.25
CA GLY A 196 0.76 7.11 1.09
C GLY A 196 2.08 7.30 1.84
N LEU A 197 2.97 6.30 1.80
CA LEU A 197 4.30 6.36 2.41
C LEU A 197 5.17 7.44 1.77
N PHE A 198 5.21 7.52 0.43
CA PHE A 198 5.95 8.58 -0.26
C PHE A 198 5.42 9.97 0.10
N THR A 199 4.10 10.11 0.22
CA THR A 199 3.47 11.38 0.60
C THR A 199 3.83 11.77 2.04
N LEU A 200 3.93 10.81 2.97
CA LEU A 200 4.42 11.05 4.32
C LEU A 200 5.89 11.49 4.34
N ILE A 201 6.75 10.82 3.56
CA ILE A 201 8.16 11.21 3.42
C ILE A 201 8.27 12.64 2.90
N CYS A 202 7.48 13.01 1.89
CA CYS A 202 7.40 14.38 1.38
C CYS A 202 6.93 15.39 2.45
N ALA A 203 5.97 15.01 3.31
CA ALA A 203 5.55 15.84 4.43
C ALA A 203 6.71 16.09 5.41
N GLN A 204 7.47 15.04 5.73
CA GLN A 204 8.65 15.12 6.61
C GLN A 204 9.74 16.04 6.05
N PHE A 205 9.99 15.99 4.74
CA PHE A 205 10.92 16.93 4.09
C PHE A 205 10.43 18.38 4.12
N ASN A 206 9.13 18.62 3.95
CA ASN A 206 8.57 19.97 4.05
C ASN A 206 8.62 20.51 5.48
N MET A 207 8.42 19.67 6.49
CA MET A 207 8.63 20.04 7.89
C MET A 207 10.09 20.42 8.15
N LEU A 208 11.03 19.61 7.66
CA LEU A 208 12.46 19.92 7.78
C LEU A 208 12.81 21.26 7.10
N LYS A 209 12.27 21.50 5.91
CA LYS A 209 12.43 22.78 5.21
C LYS A 209 11.91 23.95 6.04
N ASN A 210 10.70 23.86 6.58
CA ASN A 210 10.11 24.90 7.43
C ASN A 210 10.97 25.16 8.69
N ARG A 211 11.46 24.11 9.35
CA ARG A 211 12.36 24.24 10.51
C ARG A 211 13.67 24.94 10.15
N LEU A 212 14.23 24.64 8.97
CA LEU A 212 15.46 25.26 8.48
C LEU A 212 15.25 26.75 8.14
N GLU A 213 14.18 27.08 7.43
CA GLU A 213 13.83 28.47 7.08
C GLU A 213 13.64 29.32 8.34
N LYS A 214 12.89 28.83 9.33
CA LYS A 214 12.74 29.51 10.63
C LYS A 214 14.07 29.72 11.36
N ALA A 215 14.94 28.71 11.36
CA ALA A 215 16.26 28.84 11.99
C ALA A 215 17.13 29.91 11.30
N ILE A 216 17.04 30.02 9.97
CA ILE A 216 17.77 31.04 9.19
C ILE A 216 17.18 32.44 9.42
N ASP A 217 15.85 32.57 9.44
CA ASP A 217 15.18 33.86 9.63
C ASP A 217 15.39 34.41 11.04
N GLU A 218 15.34 33.55 12.07
CA GLU A 218 15.73 33.93 13.43
C GLU A 218 17.19 34.36 13.52
N PHE A 219 18.11 33.68 12.80
CA PHE A 219 19.51 34.07 12.74
C PHE A 219 19.68 35.46 12.12
N LYS A 220 19.06 35.72 10.95
CA LYS A 220 19.11 37.04 10.29
C LYS A 220 18.50 38.13 11.16
N ALA A 221 17.34 37.88 11.78
CA ALA A 221 16.70 38.84 12.68
C ALA A 221 17.59 39.15 13.89
N THR A 222 18.25 38.14 14.43
CA THR A 222 19.19 38.30 15.56
C THR A 222 20.46 39.03 15.13
N GLU A 223 20.97 38.81 13.91
CA GLU A 223 22.13 39.52 13.36
C GLU A 223 21.83 41.01 13.12
N ILE A 224 20.64 41.34 12.60
CA ILE A 224 20.15 42.72 12.44
C ILE A 224 20.00 43.41 13.80
N LEU A 225 19.43 42.72 14.80
CA LEU A 225 19.26 43.24 16.16
C LEU A 225 20.58 43.35 16.94
N LYS A 226 21.60 42.54 16.62
CA LYS A 226 22.89 42.47 17.32
C LYS A 226 24.03 43.26 16.69
N SER A 227 23.71 44.23 15.82
CA SER A 227 24.62 45.36 15.57
C SER A 227 25.01 46.14 16.84
N GLN A 228 24.47 45.78 18.03
CA GLN A 228 24.72 46.48 19.29
C GLN A 228 25.34 45.69 20.49
N LYS A 229 25.44 44.34 20.54
CA LYS A 229 26.34 43.56 21.43
C LYS A 229 26.00 42.04 21.45
N GLU A 230 27.04 41.20 21.51
CA GLU A 230 27.08 39.75 21.81
C GLU A 230 26.63 38.74 20.73
N THR A 231 27.50 38.53 19.74
CA THR A 231 27.36 37.63 18.58
C THR A 231 27.52 36.13 18.90
N SER A 232 28.09 35.74 20.05
CA SER A 232 28.54 34.35 20.29
C SER A 232 27.41 33.36 20.65
N ASP A 233 26.42 33.75 21.46
CA ASP A 233 25.37 32.83 21.93
C ASP A 233 24.29 32.56 20.88
N ALA A 234 23.97 33.54 20.03
CA ALA A 234 23.00 33.36 18.96
C ALA A 234 23.53 32.44 17.84
N ALA A 235 24.81 32.57 17.51
CA ALA A 235 25.48 31.68 16.56
C ALA A 235 25.49 30.22 17.05
N LYS A 236 25.76 30.00 18.35
CA LYS A 236 25.69 28.67 18.98
C LYS A 236 24.29 28.06 18.96
N ILE A 237 23.24 28.85 19.21
CA ILE A 237 21.85 28.37 19.15
C ILE A 237 21.49 27.96 17.71
N CYS A 238 21.87 28.77 16.71
CA CYS A 238 21.67 28.46 15.30
C CYS A 238 22.43 27.19 14.88
N GLU A 239 23.71 27.08 15.24
CA GLU A 239 24.53 25.90 14.98
C GLU A 239 23.91 24.63 15.59
N ASN A 240 23.38 24.71 16.82
CA ASN A 240 22.70 23.60 17.47
C ASN A 240 21.39 23.22 16.77
N ARG A 241 20.62 24.20 16.25
CA ARG A 241 19.41 23.93 15.46
C ARG A 241 19.73 23.32 14.10
N ILE A 242 20.77 23.81 13.40
CA ILE A 242 21.24 23.21 12.14
C ILE A 242 21.73 21.78 12.40
N LYS A 243 22.49 21.53 13.47
CA LYS A 243 22.87 20.17 13.89
C LYS A 243 21.63 19.29 14.15
N HIS A 244 20.57 19.84 14.75
CA HIS A 244 19.32 19.11 14.95
C HIS A 244 18.62 18.79 13.62
N CYS A 245 18.58 19.72 12.66
CA CYS A 245 18.06 19.49 11.32
C CYS A 245 18.87 18.43 10.55
N ILE A 246 20.20 18.43 10.68
CA ILE A 246 21.08 17.42 10.07
C ILE A 246 20.81 16.04 10.71
N LYS A 247 20.66 15.96 12.03
CA LYS A 247 20.28 14.71 12.72
C LYS A 247 18.90 14.21 12.28
N TYR A 248 17.94 15.12 12.14
CA TYR A 248 16.59 14.82 11.64
C TYR A 248 16.61 14.28 10.21
N HIS A 249 17.36 14.93 9.33
CA HIS A 249 17.55 14.49 7.94
C HIS A 249 18.18 13.10 7.89
N ARG A 250 19.26 12.88 8.65
CA ARG A 250 19.94 11.59 8.74
C ARG A 250 19.02 10.49 9.24
N ALA A 251 18.19 10.78 10.24
CA ALA A 251 17.20 9.82 10.75
C ALA A 251 16.20 9.42 9.65
N ILE A 252 15.71 10.35 8.81
CA ILE A 252 14.85 9.99 7.67
C ILE A 252 15.55 9.01 6.73
N PHE A 253 16.83 9.25 6.40
CA PHE A 253 17.57 8.41 5.46
C PHE A 253 17.96 7.04 6.03
N GLU A 254 18.29 6.93 7.31
CA GLU A 254 18.64 5.66 7.96
C GLU A 254 17.46 4.66 8.01
N TYR A 255 16.21 5.13 7.86
CA TYR A 255 15.02 4.27 7.81
C TYR A 255 14.44 4.06 6.41
N VAL A 256 14.88 4.83 5.41
CA VAL A 256 14.37 4.74 4.02
C VAL A 256 15.35 4.00 3.08
N GLY A 257 16.65 3.98 3.40
CA GLY A 257 17.68 3.24 2.67
C GLY A 257 17.90 1.82 3.17
#